data_AF-A0A535YRY8-F1
#
_entry.id   AF-A0A535YRY8-F1
#
_cell.length_a   1.000
_cell.length_b   1.000
_cell.length_c   1.000
_cell.angle_alpha   90.00
_cell.angle_beta   90.00
_cell.angle_gamma   90.00
#
_symmetry.space_group_name_H-M   'P 1'
#
loop_
_entity.id
_entity.type
_entity.pdbx_description
1 polymer ?
#
loop_
_entity_poly.entity_id
_entity_poly.type
_entity_poly.pdbx_seq_one_letter_code
_entity_poly.pdbx_strand_id
1 'polypeptide(L)'
;MSPQLVLVRDGLEGAVPWVTQVLRDAGMKVDVVSSAELDAHRPADAVLMKFRERNPVDTCWHLHRLGQRSVVAVSGAASSRECIQLLNAGADYYLDAWMPAAELAARVRVVLRFSGWLERHPAPAARITPRSAPAQ
;
A
#
# COMPACT_ATOMS: atom_id res chain seq x y z
N MET A 1 6.26 -6.71 -16.89
CA MET A 1 7.08 -6.06 -15.85
C MET A 1 6.93 -6.86 -14.57
N SER A 2 8.01 -7.08 -13.82
CA SER A 2 7.91 -7.63 -12.47
C SER A 2 7.36 -6.56 -11.53
N PRO A 3 6.37 -6.86 -10.67
CA PRO A 3 5.76 -5.86 -9.82
C PRO A 3 6.79 -5.30 -8.83
N GLN A 4 6.78 -3.97 -8.67
CA GLN A 4 7.68 -3.26 -7.76
C GLN A 4 7.03 -3.07 -6.40
N LEU A 5 7.66 -3.66 -5.37
CA LEU A 5 7.28 -3.47 -3.97
C LEU A 5 8.21 -2.46 -3.32
N VAL A 6 7.66 -1.45 -2.66
CA VAL A 6 8.42 -0.50 -1.85
C VAL A 6 8.12 -0.75 -0.38
N LEU A 7 9.15 -1.00 0.43
CA LEU A 7 9.05 -1.12 1.88
C LEU A 7 9.65 0.12 2.53
N VAL A 8 8.82 0.87 3.26
CA VAL A 8 9.24 2.07 3.99
C VAL A 8 9.80 1.66 5.35
N ARG A 9 11.06 2.03 5.63
CA ARG A 9 11.79 1.59 6.81
C ARG A 9 11.41 2.29 8.11
N ASP A 10 10.89 3.51 8.03
CA ASP A 10 10.64 4.34 9.22
C ASP A 10 9.54 3.73 10.11
N GLY A 11 9.87 3.48 11.38
CA GLY A 11 8.97 2.81 12.33
C GLY A 11 8.86 1.30 12.14
N LEU A 12 9.63 0.70 11.23
CA LEU A 12 9.74 -0.75 11.02
C LEU A 12 11.19 -1.24 11.14
N GLU A 13 12.08 -0.48 11.75
CA GLU A 13 13.54 -0.71 11.73
C GLU A 13 13.91 -2.14 12.18
N GLY A 14 13.21 -2.68 13.19
CA GLY A 14 13.41 -4.05 13.65
C GLY A 14 12.86 -5.14 12.71
N ALA A 15 11.81 -4.84 11.95
CA ALA A 15 11.13 -5.82 11.09
C ALA A 15 11.66 -5.82 9.65
N VAL A 16 12.17 -4.68 9.15
CA VAL A 16 12.60 -4.52 7.75
C VAL A 16 13.56 -5.61 7.27
N PRO A 17 14.64 -5.99 8.00
CA PRO A 17 15.55 -7.02 7.52
C PRO A 17 14.84 -8.35 7.26
N TRP A 18 13.98 -8.78 8.20
CA TRP A 18 13.24 -10.03 8.12
C TRP A 18 12.17 -9.99 7.03
N VAL A 19 11.34 -8.94 6.98
CA VAL A 19 10.29 -8.75 5.96
C VAL A 19 10.92 -8.75 4.56
N THR A 20 12.03 -8.03 4.38
CA THR A 20 12.73 -7.94 3.10
C THR A 20 13.25 -9.29 2.66
N GLN A 21 13.86 -10.05 3.57
CA GLN A 21 14.39 -11.39 3.27
C GLN A 21 13.26 -12.33 2.83
N VAL A 22 12.18 -12.42 3.62
CA VAL A 22 11.03 -13.29 3.31
C VAL A 22 10.45 -13.00 1.93
N LEU A 23 10.28 -11.71 1.59
CA LEU A 23 9.67 -11.31 0.33
C LEU A 23 10.61 -11.53 -0.87
N ARG A 24 11.92 -11.33 -0.69
CA ARG A 24 12.93 -11.64 -1.71
C ARG A 24 13.05 -13.15 -1.96
N ASP A 25 13.05 -13.96 -0.91
CA ASP A 25 13.05 -15.43 -1.02
C ASP A 25 11.79 -15.94 -1.72
N ALA A 26 10.67 -15.23 -1.57
CA ALA A 26 9.44 -15.48 -2.30
C ALA A 26 9.46 -14.98 -3.78
N GLY A 27 10.59 -14.47 -4.26
CA GLY A 27 10.82 -14.03 -5.64
C GLY A 27 10.35 -12.60 -5.96
N MET A 28 10.07 -11.77 -4.96
CA MET A 28 9.58 -10.40 -5.16
C MET A 28 10.73 -9.39 -5.26
N LYS A 29 10.56 -8.38 -6.11
CA LYS A 29 11.46 -7.21 -6.16
C LYS A 29 11.05 -6.23 -5.06
N VAL A 30 11.91 -6.07 -4.05
CA VAL A 30 11.67 -5.20 -2.89
C VAL A 30 12.73 -4.12 -2.80
N ASP A 31 12.29 -2.87 -2.93
CA ASP A 31 13.10 -1.68 -2.69
C ASP A 31 12.81 -1.16 -1.28
N VAL A 32 13.86 -0.98 -0.48
CA VAL A 32 13.74 -0.50 0.90
C VAL A 32 14.15 0.97 0.94
N VAL A 33 13.26 1.83 1.40
CA VAL A 33 13.42 3.29 1.35
C VAL A 33 13.01 3.93 2.67
N SER A 34 13.44 5.16 2.93
CA SER A 34 12.78 6.03 3.92
C SER A 34 11.57 6.74 3.32
N SER A 35 10.75 7.30 4.20
CA SER A 35 9.57 8.10 3.89
C SER A 35 9.96 9.32 3.05
N ALA A 36 11.14 9.89 3.28
CA ALA A 36 11.67 11.00 2.49
C ALA A 36 12.06 10.61 1.06
N GLU A 37 12.35 9.33 0.82
CA GLU A 37 12.75 8.80 -0.49
C GLU A 37 11.55 8.25 -1.27
N LEU A 38 10.39 8.05 -0.63
CA LEU A 38 9.22 7.35 -1.18
C LEU A 38 8.72 7.94 -2.50
N ASP A 39 8.71 9.26 -2.63
CA ASP A 39 8.23 9.96 -3.83
C ASP A 39 9.06 9.65 -5.09
N ALA A 40 10.35 9.33 -4.93
CA ALA A 40 11.23 8.98 -6.04
C ALA A 40 10.96 7.58 -6.62
N HIS A 41 10.16 6.76 -5.91
CA HIS A 41 9.84 5.39 -6.28
C HIS A 41 8.41 5.23 -6.84
N ARG A 42 7.81 6.32 -7.31
CA ARG A 42 6.47 6.30 -7.92
C ARG A 42 6.52 5.99 -9.44
N PRO A 43 5.53 5.26 -9.99
CA PRO A 43 4.49 4.51 -9.27
C PRO A 43 5.03 3.14 -8.83
N ALA A 44 4.81 2.76 -7.56
CA ALA A 44 5.00 1.39 -7.10
C ALA A 44 3.69 0.60 -7.21
N ASP A 45 3.82 -0.72 -7.37
CA ASP A 45 2.66 -1.62 -7.40
C ASP A 45 2.06 -1.82 -6.00
N ALA A 46 2.89 -1.74 -4.96
CA ALA A 46 2.46 -1.60 -3.58
C ALA A 46 3.52 -0.92 -2.73
N VAL A 47 3.07 -0.11 -1.78
CA VAL A 47 3.88 0.50 -0.72
C VAL A 47 3.49 -0.14 0.62
N LEU A 48 4.46 -0.70 1.33
CA LEU A 48 4.30 -1.24 2.67
C LEU A 48 4.92 -0.27 3.66
N MET A 49 4.13 0.25 4.61
CA MET A 49 4.64 1.23 5.57
C MET A 49 3.93 1.18 6.92
N LYS A 50 4.64 1.61 7.97
CA LYS A 50 4.02 1.93 9.26
C LYS A 50 3.49 3.36 9.23
N PHE A 51 2.21 3.52 9.52
CA PHE A 51 1.60 4.82 9.71
C PHE A 51 2.01 5.37 11.08
N ARG A 52 2.59 6.57 11.10
CA ARG A 52 3.03 7.26 12.33
C ARG A 52 2.37 8.63 12.49
N GLU A 53 1.74 9.10 11.42
CA GLU A 53 1.13 10.41 11.34
C GLU A 53 -0.13 10.47 12.19
N ARG A 54 -0.43 11.66 12.73
CA ARG A 54 -1.69 11.90 13.44
C ARG A 54 -2.91 11.74 12.52
N ASN A 55 -2.73 11.92 11.20
CA ASN A 55 -3.79 11.79 10.22
C ASN A 55 -3.44 10.78 9.11
N PRO A 56 -3.75 9.48 9.29
CA PRO A 56 -3.49 8.46 8.28
C PRO A 56 -4.32 8.64 7.00
N VAL A 57 -5.46 9.34 7.07
CA VAL A 57 -6.32 9.61 5.91
C VAL A 57 -5.58 10.46 4.89
N ASP A 58 -4.97 11.55 5.35
CA ASP A 58 -4.22 12.45 4.47
C ASP A 58 -3.05 11.76 3.80
N THR A 59 -2.33 10.90 4.55
CA THR A 59 -1.21 10.10 4.04
C THR A 59 -1.67 9.15 2.94
N CYS A 60 -2.72 8.33 3.17
CA CYS A 60 -3.24 7.41 2.15
C CYS A 60 -3.62 8.15 0.87
N TRP A 61 -4.42 9.21 0.99
CA TRP A 61 -4.86 9.95 -0.18
C TRP A 61 -3.73 10.70 -0.88
N HIS A 62 -2.73 11.16 -0.14
CA HIS A 62 -1.53 11.75 -0.73
C HIS A 62 -0.77 10.73 -1.58
N LEU A 63 -0.52 9.53 -1.06
CA LEU A 63 0.17 8.46 -1.80
C LEU A 63 -0.60 8.02 -3.04
N HIS A 64 -1.92 7.86 -2.94
CA HIS A 64 -2.75 7.55 -4.11
C HIS A 64 -2.72 8.67 -5.16
N ARG A 65 -2.76 9.94 -4.75
CA ARG A 65 -2.62 11.08 -5.69
C ARG A 65 -1.25 11.12 -6.37
N LEU A 66 -0.21 10.61 -5.74
CA LEU A 66 1.12 10.47 -6.33
C LEU A 66 1.23 9.28 -7.30
N GLY A 67 0.17 8.49 -7.44
CA GLY A 67 0.11 7.35 -8.37
C GLY A 67 0.50 6.02 -7.75
N GLN A 68 0.64 5.93 -6.42
CA GLN A 68 0.86 4.64 -5.76
C GLN A 68 -0.40 3.77 -5.90
N ARG A 69 -0.21 2.53 -6.41
CA ARG A 69 -1.34 1.66 -6.77
C ARG A 69 -2.01 1.03 -5.56
N SER A 70 -1.21 0.59 -4.59
CA SER A 70 -1.72 0.09 -3.33
C SER A 70 -0.89 0.58 -2.15
N VAL A 71 -1.58 1.00 -1.10
CA VAL A 71 -1.00 1.45 0.16
C VAL A 71 -1.37 0.43 1.24
N VAL A 72 -0.37 -0.31 1.71
CA VAL A 72 -0.51 -1.37 2.71
C VAL A 72 0.03 -0.88 4.05
N ALA A 73 -0.86 -0.81 5.03
CA ALA A 73 -0.49 -0.54 6.41
C ALA A 73 0.22 -1.76 7.00
N VAL A 74 1.35 -1.52 7.67
CA VAL A 74 2.12 -2.56 8.36
C VAL A 74 2.24 -2.17 9.83
N SER A 75 1.99 -3.12 10.73
CA SER A 75 2.20 -2.92 12.16
C SER A 75 3.15 -3.95 12.75
N GLY A 76 4.08 -3.52 13.59
CA GLY A 76 4.92 -4.41 14.40
C GLY A 76 4.26 -4.88 15.70
N ALA A 77 3.07 -4.38 16.03
CA ALA A 77 2.29 -4.75 17.21
C ALA A 77 0.81 -4.67 16.85
N ALA A 78 0.34 -5.66 16.10
CA ALA A 78 -0.98 -5.59 15.50
C ALA A 78 -2.11 -5.55 16.55
N SER A 79 -3.09 -4.69 16.31
CA SER A 79 -4.35 -4.67 17.08
C SER A 79 -5.53 -4.47 16.14
N SER A 80 -6.69 -5.03 16.51
CA SER A 80 -7.91 -4.86 15.72
C SER A 80 -8.31 -3.38 15.61
N ARG A 81 -8.07 -2.59 16.66
CA ARG A 81 -8.35 -1.14 16.66
C ARG A 81 -7.53 -0.42 15.60
N GLU A 82 -6.22 -0.66 15.56
CA GLU A 82 -5.33 -0.04 14.57
C GLU A 82 -5.67 -0.50 13.16
N CYS A 83 -5.91 -1.80 12.96
CA CYS A 83 -6.33 -2.36 11.69
C CYS A 83 -7.57 -1.67 11.15
N ILE A 84 -8.64 -1.60 11.95
CA ILE A 84 -9.90 -0.94 11.57
C ILE A 84 -9.66 0.54 11.24
N GLN A 85 -8.87 1.24 12.06
CA GLN A 85 -8.57 2.65 11.85
C GLN A 85 -7.86 2.89 10.51
N LEU A 86 -6.83 2.11 10.18
CA LEU A 86 -6.02 2.32 8.98
C LEU A 86 -6.75 1.88 7.71
N LEU A 87 -7.52 0.79 7.77
CA LEU A 87 -8.37 0.39 6.65
C LEU A 87 -9.45 1.45 6.36
N ASN A 88 -10.11 1.98 7.40
CA ASN A 88 -11.09 3.07 7.22
C ASN A 88 -10.43 4.39 6.77
N ALA A 89 -9.14 4.56 7.03
CA ALA A 89 -8.38 5.73 6.55
C ALA A 89 -8.03 5.66 5.06
N GLY A 90 -8.23 4.50 4.42
CA GLY A 90 -7.97 4.29 2.99
C GLY A 90 -6.72 3.48 2.69
N ALA A 91 -6.12 2.80 3.68
CA ALA A 91 -5.15 1.75 3.35
C ALA A 91 -5.89 0.58 2.67
N ASP A 92 -5.37 0.09 1.55
CA ASP A 92 -5.98 -1.01 0.79
C ASP A 92 -5.88 -2.35 1.53
N TYR A 93 -4.88 -2.46 2.41
CA TYR A 93 -4.63 -3.67 3.18
C TYR A 93 -3.89 -3.38 4.48
N TYR A 94 -3.93 -4.35 5.40
CA TYR A 94 -3.24 -4.30 6.68
C TYR A 94 -2.46 -5.60 6.93
N LEU A 95 -1.20 -5.47 7.37
CA LEU A 95 -0.31 -6.57 7.68
C LEU A 95 0.29 -6.42 9.07
N ASP A 96 0.41 -7.54 9.77
CA ASP A 96 1.36 -7.70 10.86
C ASP A 96 2.76 -7.99 10.29
N ALA A 97 3.77 -7.26 10.75
CA ALA A 97 5.15 -7.42 10.34
C ALA A 97 5.79 -8.73 10.84
N TRP A 98 5.15 -9.46 11.77
CA TRP A 98 5.67 -10.68 12.38
C TRP A 98 4.81 -11.92 12.10
N MET A 99 3.89 -11.84 11.14
CA MET A 99 3.10 -13.00 10.72
C MET A 99 4.00 -14.10 10.12
N PRO A 100 3.53 -15.36 10.01
CA PRO A 100 4.31 -16.43 9.40
C PRO A 100 4.82 -16.08 7.99
N ALA A 101 6.06 -16.45 7.66
CA ALA A 101 6.71 -16.04 6.41
C ALA A 101 5.93 -16.40 5.14
N ALA A 102 5.38 -17.62 5.09
CA ALA A 102 4.56 -18.06 3.96
C ALA A 102 3.26 -17.25 3.82
N GLU A 103 2.67 -16.84 4.96
CA GLU A 103 1.47 -16.02 5.00
C GLU A 103 1.75 -14.59 4.55
N LEU A 104 2.85 -13.98 5.03
CA LEU A 104 3.31 -12.67 4.57
C LEU A 104 3.47 -12.65 3.04
N ALA A 105 4.21 -13.61 2.50
CA ALA A 105 4.42 -13.73 1.06
C ALA A 105 3.10 -13.94 0.29
N ALA A 106 2.19 -14.78 0.80
CA ALA A 106 0.90 -15.02 0.16
C ALA A 106 0.04 -13.76 0.13
N ARG A 107 -0.04 -13.01 1.24
CA ARG A 107 -0.85 -11.79 1.34
C ARG A 107 -0.30 -10.67 0.45
N VAL A 108 1.02 -10.48 0.40
CA VAL A 108 1.64 -9.50 -0.51
C VAL A 108 1.39 -9.87 -1.98
N ARG A 109 1.44 -11.16 -2.34
CA ARG A 109 1.07 -11.61 -3.70
C ARG A 109 -0.38 -11.26 -4.06
N VAL A 110 -1.30 -11.31 -3.10
CA VAL A 110 -2.70 -10.91 -3.33
C VAL A 110 -2.77 -9.42 -3.69
N VAL A 111 -2.08 -8.57 -2.93
CA VAL A 111 -2.02 -7.12 -3.20
C VAL A 111 -1.46 -6.87 -4.60
N LEU A 112 -0.29 -7.43 -4.92
CA LEU A 112 0.34 -7.23 -6.24
C LEU A 112 -0.52 -7.74 -7.40
N ARG A 113 -1.20 -8.88 -7.22
CA ARG A 113 -2.14 -9.42 -8.21
C ARG A 113 -3.32 -8.47 -8.44
N PHE A 114 -3.83 -7.85 -7.37
CA PHE A 114 -4.92 -6.88 -7.46
C PHE A 114 -4.48 -5.58 -8.12
N SER A 115 -3.32 -5.02 -7.77
CA SER A 115 -2.73 -3.85 -8.42
C SER A 115 -2.57 -4.07 -9.93
N GLY A 116 -2.03 -5.22 -10.34
CA GLY A 116 -1.91 -5.57 -11.75
C GLY A 116 -3.25 -5.81 -12.46
N TRP A 117 -4.28 -6.25 -11.74
CA TRP A 117 -5.62 -6.37 -12.31
C TRP A 117 -6.25 -5.01 -12.59
N LEU A 118 -6.12 -4.05 -11.64
CA LEU A 118 -6.59 -2.68 -11.79
C LEU A 118 -5.90 -1.93 -12.94
N GLU A 119 -4.59 -2.14 -13.12
CA GLU A 119 -3.86 -1.56 -14.26
C GLU A 119 -4.43 -2.01 -15.61
N ARG A 120 -4.81 -3.29 -15.73
CA ARG A 120 -5.39 -3.84 -16.96
C ARG A 120 -6.86 -3.48 -17.15
N HIS A 121 -7.54 -3.07 -16.09
CA HIS A 121 -8.98 -2.75 -16.08
C HIS A 121 -9.21 -1.41 -15.39
N PRO A 122 -8.70 -0.31 -15.95
CA PRO A 122 -8.95 1.00 -15.38
C PRO A 122 -10.46 1.22 -15.30
N ALA A 123 -10.92 1.80 -14.18
CA ALA A 123 -12.32 2.14 -14.01
C ALA A 123 -12.77 2.96 -15.24
N PRO A 124 -13.93 2.64 -15.85
CA PRO A 124 -14.43 3.43 -16.96
C PRO A 124 -14.53 4.88 -16.49
N ALA A 125 -13.97 5.80 -17.29
CA ALA A 125 -13.99 7.22 -16.97
C ALA A 125 -15.44 7.61 -16.63
N ALA A 126 -15.65 8.11 -15.41
CA ALA A 126 -16.96 8.56 -14.99
C ALA A 126 -17.43 9.60 -16.01
N ARG A 127 -18.44 9.25 -16.81
CA ARG A 127 -19.12 10.24 -17.65
C ARG A 127 -19.84 11.17 -16.68
N ILE A 128 -19.20 12.28 -16.36
CA ILE A 128 -19.88 13.40 -15.73
C ILE A 128 -20.81 13.95 -16.81
N THR A 129 -22.04 13.45 -16.89
CA THR A 129 -23.09 14.12 -17.64
C THR A 129 -23.38 15.42 -16.90
N PRO A 130 -23.20 16.59 -17.53
CA PRO A 130 -23.59 17.84 -16.89
C PRO A 130 -25.07 17.74 -16.56
N ARG A 131 -25.40 17.89 -15.28
CA ARG A 131 -26.78 17.91 -14.79
C ARG A 131 -27.46 19.10 -15.47
N SER A 132 -28.40 18.81 -16.38
CA SER A 132 -29.21 19.85 -17.02
C SER A 132 -29.82 20.72 -15.93
N ALA A 133 -29.58 22.03 -16.00
CA ALA A 133 -30.17 23.00 -15.09
C ALA A 133 -31.71 22.87 -15.15
N PRO A 134 -32.42 23.03 -14.02
CA PRO A 134 -33.87 22.99 -14.03
C PRO A 134 -34.39 24.14 -14.92
N ALA A 135 -35.32 23.81 -15.82
CA ALA A 135 -36.04 24.82 -16.61
C ALA A 135 -36.80 25.75 -15.65
N GLN A 136 -36.66 27.05 -15.88
CA GLN A 136 -37.40 28.10 -15.17
C GLN A 136 -38.88 28.11 -15.56
#